data_AF-A0A1C4XAP9-F1
#
_entry.id   AF-A0A1C4XAP9-F1
#
_cell.length_a   1.000
_cell.length_b   1.000
_cell.length_c   1.000
_cell.angle_alpha   90.00
_cell.angle_beta   90.00
_cell.angle_gamma   90.00
#
_symmetry.space_group_name_H-M   'P 1'
#
loop_
_entity.id
_entity.type
_entity.pdbx_description
1 polymer ?
#
loop_
_entity_poly.entity_id
_entity_poly.type
_entity_poly.pdbx_seq_one_letter_code
_entity_poly.pdbx_strand_id
1 'polypeptide(L)'
;MAGPGTARQHRHVPTTDLLRVRDLVPDFLACLDECAEAPLSHWSDHWRCRYVGRHPDVFRTLDRDGSWSSASDLADVLLRLRDRAADLTTHAEAVRALLPSGVAAVCDALDWSDAGDPVECVVLVGLHRANGWADELDGRFALFLAVEQLGPPGDDGLLVLHEAAHVVHDRRAGIRDWPEHGVANGLLTEGLATQVSAEVDPGRPDEDYLWFGHPGHRSWLDDCRRRWPEILRRVAADLDATDPEHYAAYFLMRDSPVARDLPKRCGYLVGLAAVRRLRERHPLPEIASWSLARVRAELRGALAGLPVPTGGGPVAGSAGGS
;
A
#
# COMPACT_ATOMS: atom_id res chain seq x y z
N MET A 1 -12.97 4.23 -49.65
CA MET A 1 -13.05 5.48 -48.86
C MET A 1 -13.22 5.09 -47.40
N ALA A 2 -12.12 4.99 -46.66
CA ALA A 2 -12.13 4.73 -45.23
C ALA A 2 -12.11 6.09 -44.51
N GLY A 3 -13.07 6.30 -43.61
CA GLY A 3 -13.21 7.55 -42.86
C GLY A 3 -12.09 7.76 -41.84
N PRO A 4 -11.75 9.02 -41.51
CA PRO A 4 -10.69 9.32 -40.58
C PRO A 4 -11.11 8.96 -39.15
N GLY A 5 -10.24 8.21 -38.46
CA GLY A 5 -10.39 7.87 -37.05
C GLY A 5 -10.33 9.13 -36.20
N THR A 6 -11.36 9.35 -35.39
CA THR A 6 -11.39 10.35 -34.33
C THR A 6 -10.38 9.97 -33.25
N ALA A 7 -9.25 10.67 -33.21
CA ALA A 7 -8.33 10.63 -32.08
C ALA A 7 -9.08 11.08 -30.81
N ARG A 8 -9.11 10.23 -29.78
CA ARG A 8 -9.57 10.62 -28.43
C ARG A 8 -8.63 11.72 -27.94
N GLN A 9 -9.12 12.95 -27.87
CA GLN A 9 -8.46 14.00 -27.11
C GLN A 9 -8.53 13.62 -25.63
N HIS A 10 -7.41 13.15 -25.08
CA HIS A 10 -7.25 13.00 -23.64
C HIS A 10 -7.35 14.40 -23.03
N ARG A 11 -8.46 14.70 -22.34
CA ARG A 11 -8.56 15.91 -21.53
C ARG A 11 -7.56 15.76 -20.39
N HIS A 12 -6.59 16.66 -20.33
CA HIS A 12 -5.70 16.77 -19.19
C HIS A 12 -6.54 17.21 -17.98
N VAL A 13 -6.74 16.30 -17.02
CA VAL A 13 -7.39 16.61 -15.75
C VAL A 13 -6.35 17.26 -14.85
N PRO A 14 -6.61 18.43 -14.26
CA PRO A 14 -5.71 19.04 -13.28
C PRO A 14 -5.47 18.10 -12.10
N THR A 15 -4.21 17.96 -11.68
CA THR A 15 -3.81 17.09 -10.55
C THR A 15 -4.56 17.38 -9.25
N THR A 16 -5.01 18.62 -9.05
CA THR A 16 -5.78 19.05 -7.87
C THR A 16 -7.15 18.39 -7.77
N ASP A 17 -7.70 17.89 -8.89
CA ASP A 17 -9.04 17.31 -8.92
C ASP A 17 -9.02 15.79 -8.70
N LEU A 18 -7.83 15.17 -8.73
CA LEU A 18 -7.64 13.73 -8.54
C LEU A 18 -7.38 13.34 -7.09
N LEU A 19 -7.10 14.29 -6.19
CA LEU A 19 -6.64 14.04 -4.83
C LEU A 19 -7.32 14.97 -3.83
N ARG A 20 -7.85 14.40 -2.75
CA ARG A 20 -8.23 15.13 -1.54
C ARG A 20 -7.36 14.68 -0.37
N VAL A 21 -6.70 15.63 0.30
CA VAL A 21 -5.87 15.35 1.49
C VAL A 21 -6.56 15.87 2.74
N ARG A 22 -6.74 15.00 3.74
CA ARG A 22 -7.14 15.32 5.11
C ARG A 22 -5.90 15.17 5.99
N ASP A 23 -5.36 16.29 6.44
CA ASP A 23 -4.20 16.30 7.35
C ASP A 23 -4.69 16.45 8.79
N LEU A 24 -4.55 15.37 9.57
CA LEU A 24 -4.95 15.28 10.96
C LEU A 24 -3.79 15.54 11.92
N VAL A 25 -2.56 15.74 11.43
CA VAL A 25 -1.39 15.95 12.28
C VAL A 25 -1.51 17.24 13.12
N PRO A 26 -2.04 18.36 12.60
CA PRO A 26 -2.26 19.55 13.43
C PRO A 26 -3.20 19.31 14.62
N ASP A 27 -4.31 18.58 14.40
CA ASP A 27 -5.26 18.25 15.47
C ASP A 27 -4.63 17.28 16.50
N PHE A 28 -3.76 16.36 16.04
CA PHE A 28 -2.97 15.50 16.92
C PHE A 28 -2.04 16.32 17.83
N LEU A 29 -1.30 17.26 17.25
CA LEU A 29 -0.36 18.10 18.00
C LEU A 29 -1.07 18.99 19.02
N ALA A 30 -2.21 19.59 18.64
CA ALA A 30 -3.05 20.34 19.57
C ALA A 30 -3.55 19.46 20.73
N CYS A 31 -3.91 18.20 20.46
CA CYS A 31 -4.26 17.23 21.50
C CYS A 31 -3.08 16.95 22.44
N LEU A 32 -1.86 16.84 21.93
CA LEU A 32 -0.66 16.63 22.76
C LEU A 32 -0.34 17.84 23.66
N ASP A 33 -0.51 19.05 23.14
CA ASP A 33 -0.34 20.29 23.92
C ASP A 33 -1.35 20.33 25.07
N GLU A 34 -2.62 19.99 24.82
CA GLU A 34 -3.63 19.86 25.88
C GLU A 34 -3.29 18.77 26.91
N CYS A 35 -2.73 17.64 26.46
CA CYS A 35 -2.27 16.58 27.35
C CYS A 35 -1.14 17.06 28.25
N ALA A 36 -0.20 17.88 27.74
CA ALA A 36 0.95 18.36 28.51
C ALA A 36 0.55 19.19 29.75
N GLU A 37 -0.61 19.84 29.71
CA GLU A 37 -1.17 20.62 30.82
C GLU A 37 -1.97 19.76 31.83
N ALA A 38 -2.15 18.46 31.55
CA ALA A 38 -2.95 17.54 32.36
C ALA A 38 -2.10 16.43 33.01
N PRO A 39 -2.54 15.86 34.15
CA PRO A 39 -1.91 14.66 34.73
C PRO A 39 -1.91 13.49 33.72
N LEU A 40 -0.83 12.69 33.72
CA LEU A 40 -0.65 11.55 32.80
C LEU A 40 -1.85 10.57 32.81
N SER A 41 -2.51 10.43 33.97
CA SER A 41 -3.71 9.59 34.14
C SER A 41 -4.89 10.02 33.27
N HIS A 42 -4.92 11.26 32.77
CA HIS A 42 -5.99 11.78 31.92
C HIS A 42 -5.65 11.76 30.43
N TRP A 43 -4.40 11.48 30.04
CA TRP A 43 -3.95 11.60 28.65
C TRP A 43 -4.74 10.70 27.69
N SER A 44 -5.09 9.48 28.12
CA SER A 44 -5.93 8.59 27.32
C SER A 44 -7.33 9.14 27.07
N ASP A 45 -7.92 9.86 28.03
CA ASP A 45 -9.24 10.48 27.85
C ASP A 45 -9.16 11.73 26.99
N HIS A 46 -8.09 12.52 27.14
CA HIS A 46 -7.82 13.64 26.24
C HIS A 46 -7.65 13.16 24.79
N TRP A 47 -6.85 12.12 24.55
CA TRP A 47 -6.71 11.47 23.25
C TRP A 47 -8.06 11.11 22.61
N ARG A 48 -8.90 10.38 23.37
CA ARG A 48 -10.20 9.92 22.88
C ARG A 48 -11.13 11.10 22.55
N CYS A 49 -11.23 12.07 23.45
CA CYS A 49 -12.18 13.17 23.29
C CYS A 49 -11.69 14.23 22.28
N ARG A 50 -10.39 14.50 22.24
CA ARG A 50 -9.80 15.63 21.51
C ARG A 50 -9.22 15.26 20.17
N TYR A 51 -8.79 14.02 19.96
CA TYR A 51 -8.30 13.60 18.64
C TYR A 51 -9.28 12.65 17.98
N VAL A 52 -9.51 11.47 18.59
CA VAL A 52 -10.43 10.45 18.03
C VAL A 52 -11.83 11.03 17.83
N GLY A 53 -12.36 11.72 18.85
CA GLY A 53 -13.69 12.32 18.83
C GLY A 53 -13.88 13.46 17.82
N ARG A 54 -12.79 14.08 17.33
CA ARG A 54 -12.86 15.13 16.28
C ARG A 54 -12.93 14.54 14.87
N HIS A 55 -12.49 13.30 14.69
CA HIS A 55 -12.48 12.60 13.40
C HIS A 55 -13.24 11.26 13.47
N PRO A 56 -14.53 11.28 13.87
CA PRO A 56 -15.30 10.06 14.11
C PRO A 56 -15.60 9.28 12.81
N ASP A 57 -15.47 9.91 11.65
CA ASP A 57 -15.52 9.28 10.33
C ASP A 57 -14.29 8.41 10.09
N VAL A 58 -13.10 8.94 10.35
CA VAL A 58 -11.81 8.24 10.18
C VAL A 58 -11.66 7.12 11.20
N PHE A 59 -11.86 7.41 12.49
CA PHE A 59 -11.59 6.43 13.54
C PHE A 59 -12.66 5.34 13.67
N ARG A 60 -13.86 5.51 13.09
CA ARG A 60 -14.84 4.41 13.01
C ARG A 60 -14.29 3.23 12.22
N THR A 61 -13.51 3.51 11.17
CA THR A 61 -12.84 2.47 10.38
C THR A 61 -11.62 1.94 11.11
N LEU A 62 -10.78 2.81 11.66
CA LEU A 62 -9.48 2.39 12.21
C LEU A 62 -9.61 1.66 13.55
N ASP A 63 -10.58 2.04 14.38
CA ASP A 63 -10.73 1.56 15.76
C ASP A 63 -11.83 0.49 15.92
N ARG A 64 -12.11 -0.30 14.87
CA ARG A 64 -13.17 -1.35 14.90
C ARG A 64 -13.03 -2.30 16.10
N ASP A 65 -11.80 -2.66 16.45
CA ASP A 65 -11.48 -3.58 17.54
C ASP A 65 -11.02 -2.87 18.82
N GLY A 66 -11.15 -1.54 18.89
CA GLY A 66 -10.71 -0.74 20.03
C GLY A 66 -9.18 -0.60 20.18
N SER A 67 -8.40 -1.11 19.22
CA SER A 67 -6.94 -1.16 19.29
C SER A 67 -6.24 0.21 19.24
N TRP A 68 -6.96 1.26 18.83
CA TRP A 68 -6.48 2.63 18.73
C TRP A 68 -6.93 3.52 19.90
N SER A 69 -8.11 3.26 20.47
CA SER A 69 -8.63 4.03 21.61
C SER A 69 -8.34 3.41 22.97
N SER A 70 -8.05 2.11 23.04
CA SER A 70 -7.93 1.36 24.31
C SER A 70 -6.57 0.70 24.53
N ALA A 71 -5.55 1.09 23.76
CA ALA A 71 -4.19 0.59 23.94
C ALA A 71 -3.68 0.82 25.37
N SER A 72 -3.26 -0.24 26.05
CA SER A 72 -2.82 -0.18 27.45
C SER A 72 -1.56 0.68 27.67
N ASP A 73 -0.78 0.90 26.61
CA ASP A 73 0.45 1.70 26.58
C ASP A 73 0.25 3.09 25.97
N LEU A 74 -1.00 3.51 25.73
CA LEU A 74 -1.32 4.75 25.02
C LEU A 74 -0.65 5.99 25.62
N ALA A 75 -0.70 6.17 26.93
CA ALA A 75 -0.10 7.34 27.59
C ALA A 75 1.43 7.40 27.36
N ASP A 76 2.11 6.25 27.41
CA ASP A 76 3.55 6.16 27.15
C ASP A 76 3.89 6.42 25.68
N VAL A 77 3.05 5.96 24.75
CA VAL A 77 3.20 6.23 23.31
C VAL A 77 3.03 7.73 23.04
N LEU A 78 1.99 8.36 23.58
CA LEU A 78 1.74 9.80 23.42
C LEU A 78 2.89 10.63 23.99
N LEU A 79 3.45 10.22 25.15
CA LEU A 79 4.59 10.89 25.75
C LEU A 79 5.82 10.87 24.82
N ARG A 80 6.13 9.72 24.22
CA ARG A 80 7.24 9.61 23.25
C ARG A 80 7.01 10.43 21.99
N LEU A 81 5.76 10.47 21.50
CA LEU A 81 5.41 11.23 20.29
C LEU A 81 5.46 12.73 20.51
N ARG A 82 5.16 13.21 21.72
CA ARG A 82 5.29 14.63 22.09
C ARG A 82 6.72 15.14 21.91
N ASP A 83 7.70 14.35 22.33
CA ASP A 83 9.11 14.72 22.18
C ASP A 83 9.57 14.73 20.71
N ARG A 84 8.72 14.27 19.78
CA ARG A 84 8.93 14.25 18.32
C ARG A 84 8.02 15.20 17.54
N ALA A 85 7.31 16.12 18.19
CA ALA A 85 6.31 16.98 17.54
C ALA A 85 6.82 17.69 16.26
N ALA A 86 8.05 18.22 16.28
CA ALA A 86 8.65 18.87 15.12
C ALA A 86 8.92 17.90 13.95
N ASP A 87 9.32 16.66 14.26
CA ASP A 87 9.54 15.61 13.25
C ASP A 87 8.20 15.25 12.59
N LEU A 88 7.13 15.10 13.38
CA LEU A 88 5.79 14.77 12.88
C LEU A 88 5.29 15.82 11.89
N THR A 89 5.43 17.11 12.21
CA THR A 89 5.12 18.22 11.29
C THR A 89 5.94 18.13 10.01
N THR A 90 7.25 17.93 10.16
CA THR A 90 8.18 17.83 9.01
C THR A 90 7.79 16.68 8.08
N HIS A 91 7.48 15.51 8.64
CA HIS A 91 7.05 14.34 7.87
C HIS A 91 5.68 14.56 7.20
N ALA A 92 4.73 15.18 7.91
CA ALA A 92 3.43 15.53 7.35
C ALA A 92 3.56 16.47 6.14
N GLU A 93 4.38 17.51 6.25
CA GLU A 93 4.65 18.44 5.15
C GLU A 93 5.35 17.75 3.98
N ALA A 94 6.39 16.96 4.25
CA ALA A 94 7.14 16.23 3.22
C ALA A 94 6.25 15.28 2.44
N VAL A 95 5.45 14.46 3.13
CA VAL A 95 4.59 13.48 2.45
C VAL A 95 3.45 14.16 1.70
N ARG A 96 2.89 15.25 2.23
CA ARG A 96 1.90 16.06 1.53
C ARG A 96 2.42 16.67 0.23
N ALA A 97 3.71 17.00 0.17
CA ALA A 97 4.33 17.47 -1.06
C ALA A 97 4.49 16.37 -2.12
N LEU A 98 4.61 15.10 -1.71
CA LEU A 98 4.73 13.94 -2.60
C LEU A 98 3.39 13.46 -3.17
N LEU A 99 2.30 13.59 -2.40
CA LEU A 99 1.00 13.02 -2.76
C LEU A 99 0.48 13.44 -4.15
N PRO A 100 0.47 14.73 -4.56
CA PRO A 100 -0.14 15.12 -5.82
C PRO A 100 0.52 14.46 -7.03
N SER A 101 1.85 14.47 -7.10
CA SER A 101 2.59 13.86 -8.21
C SER A 101 2.55 12.33 -8.15
N GLY A 102 2.68 11.74 -6.96
CA GLY A 102 2.63 10.29 -6.79
C GLY A 102 1.26 9.71 -7.20
N VAL A 103 0.17 10.31 -6.71
CA VAL A 103 -1.19 9.89 -7.06
C VAL A 103 -1.45 10.07 -8.56
N ALA A 104 -1.09 11.22 -9.13
CA ALA A 104 -1.25 11.44 -10.57
C ALA A 104 -0.51 10.38 -11.41
N ALA A 105 0.74 10.08 -11.05
CA ALA A 105 1.54 9.10 -11.78
C ALA A 105 0.95 7.68 -11.71
N VAL A 106 0.38 7.28 -10.57
CA VAL A 106 -0.33 6.00 -10.43
C VAL A 106 -1.63 5.98 -11.23
N CYS A 107 -2.41 7.06 -11.17
CA CYS A 107 -3.63 7.22 -11.97
C CYS A 107 -3.33 7.08 -13.46
N ASP A 108 -2.26 7.72 -13.95
CA ASP A 108 -1.79 7.61 -15.33
C ASP A 108 -1.35 6.18 -15.66
N ALA A 109 -0.55 5.53 -14.79
CA ALA A 109 -0.08 4.16 -15.00
C ALA A 109 -1.22 3.13 -15.07
N LEU A 110 -2.31 3.39 -14.37
CA LEU A 110 -3.51 2.55 -14.31
C LEU A 110 -4.66 3.06 -15.18
N ASP A 111 -4.45 4.07 -16.04
CA ASP A 111 -5.43 4.67 -16.94
C ASP A 111 -6.75 5.05 -16.23
N TRP A 112 -6.64 5.68 -15.06
CA TRP A 112 -7.76 6.15 -14.25
C TRP A 112 -7.79 7.69 -14.22
N SER A 113 -8.96 8.28 -14.46
CA SER A 113 -9.09 9.74 -14.65
C SER A 113 -10.44 10.32 -14.17
N ASP A 114 -11.13 9.63 -13.25
CA ASP A 114 -12.43 10.10 -12.76
C ASP A 114 -12.29 11.22 -11.72
N ALA A 115 -12.26 12.46 -12.21
CA ALA A 115 -12.23 13.66 -11.38
C ALA A 115 -13.48 13.84 -10.49
N GLY A 116 -14.57 13.12 -10.75
CA GLY A 116 -15.76 13.14 -9.91
C GLY A 116 -15.60 12.36 -8.60
N ASP A 117 -14.54 11.55 -8.51
CA ASP A 117 -14.28 10.68 -7.37
C ASP A 117 -12.79 10.70 -7.00
N PRO A 118 -12.28 11.77 -6.37
CA PRO A 118 -10.86 11.89 -6.06
C PRO A 118 -10.36 10.76 -5.15
N VAL A 119 -9.05 10.48 -5.23
CA VAL A 119 -8.34 9.67 -4.25
C VAL A 119 -8.34 10.42 -2.92
N GLU A 120 -8.96 9.84 -1.91
CA GLU A 120 -8.94 10.37 -0.54
C GLU A 120 -7.65 9.90 0.14
N CYS A 121 -6.92 10.84 0.74
CA CYS A 121 -5.73 10.59 1.52
C CYS A 121 -5.90 11.18 2.93
N VAL A 122 -5.59 10.39 3.96
CA VAL A 122 -5.56 10.82 5.35
C VAL A 122 -4.13 10.74 5.87
N VAL A 123 -3.54 11.89 6.18
CA VAL A 123 -2.23 12.01 6.83
C VAL A 123 -2.49 12.15 8.33
N LEU A 124 -1.99 11.23 9.14
CA LEU A 124 -2.34 11.11 10.55
C LEU A 124 -1.17 10.60 11.40
N VAL A 125 -1.39 10.49 12.72
CA VAL A 125 -0.46 9.81 13.62
C VAL A 125 -1.02 8.44 14.02
N GLY A 126 -0.31 7.40 13.62
CA GLY A 126 -0.71 5.99 13.62
C GLY A 126 -0.48 5.23 14.92
N LEU A 127 0.01 5.89 15.98
CA LEU A 127 0.48 5.28 17.23
C LEU A 127 1.46 4.11 17.02
N HIS A 128 2.32 4.21 16.01
CA HIS A 128 3.30 3.20 15.62
C HIS A 128 2.71 1.87 15.14
N ARG A 129 1.44 1.83 14.72
CA ARG A 129 0.77 0.58 14.29
C ARG A 129 1.06 0.18 12.85
N ALA A 130 1.19 1.15 11.95
CA ALA A 130 1.49 0.96 10.53
C ALA A 130 2.18 2.22 9.98
N ASN A 131 2.82 2.12 8.81
CA ASN A 131 3.43 3.26 8.10
C ASN A 131 2.48 3.85 7.04
N GLY A 132 1.91 3.00 6.19
CA GLY A 132 0.91 3.35 5.19
C GLY A 132 0.04 2.13 4.87
N TRP A 133 -1.21 2.38 4.50
CA TRP A 133 -2.16 1.35 4.08
C TRP A 133 -3.30 1.96 3.27
N ALA A 134 -4.03 1.13 2.53
CA ALA A 134 -5.32 1.47 1.95
C ALA A 134 -6.45 0.71 2.67
N ASP A 135 -7.50 1.41 3.10
CA ASP A 135 -8.69 0.82 3.75
C ASP A 135 -9.92 1.69 3.52
N GLU A 136 -11.09 1.20 3.89
CA GLU A 136 -12.37 1.84 3.64
C GLU A 136 -12.60 3.11 4.46
N LEU A 137 -12.88 4.22 3.77
CA LEU A 137 -13.36 5.48 4.34
C LEU A 137 -14.61 5.90 3.56
N ASP A 138 -15.75 5.96 4.26
CA ASP A 138 -17.05 6.29 3.67
C ASP A 138 -17.43 5.41 2.46
N GLY A 139 -17.23 4.09 2.58
CA GLY A 139 -17.62 3.11 1.56
C GLY A 139 -16.63 2.91 0.41
N ARG A 140 -15.45 3.54 0.46
CA ARG A 140 -14.43 3.50 -0.60
C ARG A 140 -13.04 3.40 -0.01
N PHE A 141 -12.09 2.79 -0.71
CA PHE A 141 -10.71 2.83 -0.27
C PHE A 141 -10.16 4.26 -0.28
N ALA A 142 -9.51 4.61 0.83
CA ALA A 142 -8.70 5.79 1.03
C ALA A 142 -7.28 5.37 1.41
N LEU A 143 -6.32 6.24 1.10
CA LEU A 143 -4.93 6.08 1.45
C LEU A 143 -4.69 6.67 2.84
N PHE A 144 -4.06 5.93 3.73
CA PHE A 144 -3.70 6.38 5.07
C PHE A 144 -2.18 6.36 5.23
N LEU A 145 -1.62 7.43 5.80
CA LEU A 145 -0.18 7.56 6.06
C LEU A 145 0.05 8.02 7.50
N ALA A 146 0.78 7.21 8.25
CA ALA A 146 1.13 7.46 9.64
C ALA A 146 2.53 8.09 9.72
N VAL A 147 2.57 9.40 9.96
CA VAL A 147 3.78 10.22 9.80
C VAL A 147 4.92 9.84 10.76
N GLU A 148 4.62 9.22 11.89
CA GLU A 148 5.62 8.80 12.88
C GLU A 148 6.42 7.54 12.50
N GLN A 149 5.94 6.81 11.49
CA GLN A 149 6.51 5.58 10.94
C GLN A 149 7.10 5.76 9.54
N LEU A 150 7.08 6.99 9.01
CA LEU A 150 7.71 7.33 7.75
C LEU A 150 9.24 7.37 7.87
N GLY A 151 9.91 7.16 6.74
CA GLY A 151 11.36 7.22 6.62
C GLY A 151 11.90 8.65 6.79
N PRO A 152 13.18 8.89 6.46
CA PRO A 152 13.69 10.25 6.35
C PRO A 152 12.80 11.09 5.40
N PRO A 153 12.55 12.38 5.72
CA PRO A 153 11.65 13.20 4.92
C PRO A 153 12.04 13.21 3.43
N GLY A 154 11.11 12.76 2.58
CA GLY A 154 11.29 12.69 1.13
C GLY A 154 11.58 11.29 0.58
N ASP A 155 11.86 10.30 1.43
CA ASP A 155 12.14 8.92 1.01
C ASP A 155 10.86 8.06 0.86
N ASP A 156 9.70 8.57 1.27
CA ASP A 156 8.42 7.84 1.27
C ASP A 156 7.72 7.78 -0.10
N GLY A 157 8.38 8.24 -1.16
CA GLY A 157 7.81 8.24 -2.52
C GLY A 157 7.32 6.85 -2.95
N LEU A 158 8.08 5.79 -2.66
CA LEU A 158 7.67 4.42 -2.97
C LEU A 158 6.43 3.97 -2.20
N LEU A 159 6.31 4.36 -0.92
CA LEU A 159 5.15 4.05 -0.11
C LEU A 159 3.90 4.76 -0.67
N VAL A 160 4.03 6.03 -1.04
CA VAL A 160 2.94 6.80 -1.67
C VAL A 160 2.47 6.13 -2.97
N LEU A 161 3.41 5.71 -3.83
CA LEU A 161 3.06 5.02 -5.09
C LEU A 161 2.36 3.68 -4.82
N HIS A 162 2.86 2.89 -3.87
CA HIS A 162 2.30 1.58 -3.55
C HIS A 162 0.88 1.69 -2.98
N GLU A 163 0.67 2.54 -1.98
CA GLU A 163 -0.66 2.70 -1.38
C GLU A 163 -1.65 3.36 -2.34
N ALA A 164 -1.21 4.30 -3.18
CA ALA A 164 -2.09 4.90 -4.18
C ALA A 164 -2.53 3.86 -5.23
N ALA A 165 -1.66 2.90 -5.57
CA ALA A 165 -2.00 1.82 -6.49
C ALA A 165 -3.11 0.93 -5.94
N HIS A 166 -3.13 0.65 -4.62
CA HIS A 166 -4.23 -0.07 -3.98
C HIS A 166 -5.56 0.68 -4.10
N VAL A 167 -5.57 2.00 -3.84
CA VAL A 167 -6.79 2.81 -3.97
C VAL A 167 -7.30 2.82 -5.41
N VAL A 168 -6.44 3.06 -6.39
CA VAL A 168 -6.86 3.08 -7.80
C VAL A 168 -7.29 1.69 -8.28
N HIS A 169 -6.66 0.62 -7.79
CA HIS A 169 -7.08 -0.75 -8.05
C HIS A 169 -8.50 -1.03 -7.51
N ASP A 170 -8.84 -0.54 -6.32
CA ASP A 170 -10.21 -0.60 -5.79
C ASP A 170 -11.21 0.13 -6.68
N ARG A 171 -10.85 1.31 -7.23
CA ARG A 171 -11.72 2.03 -8.16
C ARG A 171 -11.97 1.28 -9.47
N ARG A 172 -11.03 0.44 -9.90
CA ARG A 172 -11.16 -0.34 -11.14
C ARG A 172 -11.84 -1.69 -10.96
N ALA A 173 -11.63 -2.36 -9.84
CA ALA A 173 -12.06 -3.75 -9.65
C ALA A 173 -12.91 -4.01 -8.39
N GLY A 174 -13.10 -3.02 -7.51
CA GLY A 174 -13.83 -3.19 -6.25
C GLY A 174 -13.16 -4.21 -5.34
N ILE A 175 -11.83 -4.14 -5.19
CA ILE A 175 -11.03 -5.12 -4.43
C ILE A 175 -11.42 -5.18 -2.96
N ARG A 176 -12.03 -4.11 -2.42
CA ARG A 176 -12.60 -4.09 -1.06
C ARG A 176 -13.66 -5.17 -0.82
N ASP A 177 -14.35 -5.62 -1.87
CA ASP A 177 -15.38 -6.65 -1.78
C ASP A 177 -14.79 -8.08 -1.85
N TRP A 178 -13.47 -8.21 -2.02
CA TRP A 178 -12.80 -9.50 -2.07
C TRP A 178 -12.55 -10.03 -0.64
N PRO A 179 -12.39 -11.36 -0.45
CA PRO A 179 -12.05 -11.91 0.87
C PRO A 179 -10.79 -11.26 1.46
N GLU A 180 -10.91 -10.67 2.65
CA GLU A 180 -9.83 -9.93 3.32
C GLU A 180 -8.51 -10.73 3.42
N HIS A 181 -8.62 -12.05 3.64
CA HIS A 181 -7.47 -12.94 3.82
C HIS A 181 -7.28 -13.92 2.66
N GLY A 182 -7.71 -13.56 1.44
CA GLY A 182 -7.48 -14.37 0.24
C GLY A 182 -6.02 -14.38 -0.22
N VAL A 183 -5.42 -15.55 -0.36
CA VAL A 183 -4.02 -15.67 -0.85
C VAL A 183 -3.89 -15.15 -2.29
N ALA A 184 -4.77 -15.55 -3.20
CA ALA A 184 -4.81 -15.00 -4.56
C ALA A 184 -5.00 -13.48 -4.58
N ASN A 185 -5.77 -12.94 -3.63
CA ASN A 185 -6.08 -11.52 -3.51
C ASN A 185 -4.79 -10.78 -3.17
N GLY A 186 -4.13 -11.16 -2.06
CA GLY A 186 -2.87 -10.56 -1.62
C GLY A 186 -1.76 -10.66 -2.67
N LEU A 187 -1.66 -11.79 -3.38
CA LEU A 187 -0.65 -11.93 -4.45
C LEU A 187 -0.86 -10.89 -5.57
N LEU A 188 -2.10 -10.68 -6.00
CA LEU A 188 -2.38 -9.71 -7.05
C LEU A 188 -2.28 -8.28 -6.52
N THR A 189 -2.93 -7.95 -5.41
CA THR A 189 -3.01 -6.57 -4.92
C THR A 189 -1.62 -6.06 -4.58
N GLU A 190 -0.84 -6.81 -3.79
CA GLU A 190 0.53 -6.41 -3.45
C GLU A 190 1.44 -6.45 -4.68
N GLY A 191 1.35 -7.50 -5.51
CA GLY A 191 2.15 -7.63 -6.71
C GLY A 191 1.91 -6.50 -7.72
N LEU A 192 0.66 -6.07 -7.87
CA LEU A 192 0.26 -4.99 -8.77
C LEU A 192 0.74 -3.64 -8.23
N ALA A 193 0.53 -3.36 -6.96
CA ALA A 193 1.00 -2.12 -6.34
C ALA A 193 2.52 -1.97 -6.43
N THR A 194 3.26 -3.06 -6.18
CA THR A 194 4.73 -3.07 -6.32
C THR A 194 5.17 -2.92 -7.78
N GLN A 195 4.50 -3.57 -8.74
CA GLN A 195 4.84 -3.44 -10.16
C GLN A 195 4.52 -2.05 -10.72
N VAL A 196 3.39 -1.45 -10.32
CA VAL A 196 3.05 -0.05 -10.67
C VAL A 196 4.13 0.89 -10.15
N SER A 197 4.54 0.72 -8.89
CA SER A 197 5.61 1.53 -8.28
C SER A 197 6.93 1.40 -9.06
N ALA A 198 7.27 0.19 -9.52
CA ALA A 198 8.47 -0.05 -10.32
C ALA A 198 8.41 0.49 -11.77
N GLU A 199 7.21 0.58 -12.37
CA GLU A 199 7.04 1.21 -13.69
C GLU A 199 7.03 2.75 -13.59
N VAL A 200 6.54 3.31 -12.48
CA VAL A 200 6.48 4.76 -12.25
C VAL A 200 7.83 5.34 -11.78
N ASP A 201 8.53 4.69 -10.85
CA ASP A 201 9.85 5.10 -10.35
C ASP A 201 10.90 4.00 -10.64
N PRO A 202 11.35 3.83 -11.90
CA PRO A 202 12.26 2.76 -12.29
C PRO A 202 13.69 2.99 -11.80
N GLY A 203 14.48 1.91 -11.76
CA GLY A 203 15.93 1.97 -11.53
C GLY A 203 16.38 1.55 -10.14
N ARG A 204 15.46 1.07 -9.30
CA ARG A 204 15.78 0.51 -7.98
C ARG A 204 15.85 -1.02 -8.03
N PRO A 205 16.59 -1.66 -7.12
CA PRO A 205 16.55 -3.11 -6.96
C PRO A 205 15.20 -3.58 -6.39
N ASP A 206 14.85 -4.85 -6.60
CA ASP A 206 13.56 -5.42 -6.17
C ASP A 206 13.32 -5.29 -4.66
N GLU A 207 14.37 -5.44 -3.84
CA GLU A 207 14.30 -5.27 -2.40
C GLU A 207 13.78 -3.88 -1.98
N ASP A 208 14.09 -2.83 -2.74
CA ASP A 208 13.62 -1.47 -2.45
C ASP A 208 12.11 -1.37 -2.68
N TYR A 209 11.57 -1.94 -3.76
CA TYR A 209 10.13 -1.93 -4.01
C TYR A 209 9.36 -2.81 -3.01
N LEU A 210 9.95 -3.93 -2.58
CA LEU A 210 9.33 -4.88 -1.63
C LEU A 210 9.35 -4.38 -0.17
N TRP A 211 10.25 -3.44 0.14
CA TRP A 211 10.45 -2.87 1.48
C TRP A 211 10.42 -1.34 1.50
N PHE A 212 9.82 -0.72 0.49
CA PHE A 212 9.63 0.73 0.40
C PHE A 212 10.92 1.54 0.66
N GLY A 213 12.04 1.10 0.08
CA GLY A 213 13.35 1.75 0.22
C GLY A 213 14.07 1.51 1.54
N HIS A 214 13.50 0.73 2.47
CA HIS A 214 14.18 0.41 3.72
C HIS A 214 15.41 -0.47 3.46
N PRO A 215 16.60 -0.11 3.97
CA PRO A 215 17.81 -0.87 3.72
C PRO A 215 17.85 -2.18 4.53
N GLY A 216 18.72 -3.12 4.12
CA GLY A 216 19.04 -4.31 4.92
C GLY A 216 18.25 -5.56 4.58
N HIS A 217 17.38 -5.54 3.56
CA HIS A 217 16.55 -6.69 3.18
C HIS A 217 17.16 -7.61 2.11
N ARG A 218 18.44 -7.43 1.80
CA ARG A 218 19.14 -8.27 0.81
C ARG A 218 19.18 -9.75 1.21
N SER A 219 19.50 -10.02 2.47
CA SER A 219 19.58 -11.40 3.00
C SER A 219 18.22 -12.11 2.94
N TRP A 220 17.13 -11.38 3.19
CA TRP A 220 15.77 -11.88 3.03
C TRP A 220 15.49 -12.25 1.58
N LEU A 221 15.85 -11.39 0.62
CA LEU A 221 15.64 -11.65 -0.80
C LEU A 221 16.45 -12.86 -1.27
N ASP A 222 17.69 -12.99 -0.82
CA ASP A 222 18.55 -14.13 -1.14
C ASP A 222 18.03 -15.43 -0.52
N ASP A 223 17.39 -15.38 0.66
CA ASP A 223 16.71 -16.53 1.26
C ASP A 223 15.47 -16.95 0.49
N CYS A 224 14.63 -15.99 0.09
CA CYS A 224 13.50 -16.22 -0.81
C CYS A 224 13.94 -16.88 -2.12
N ARG A 225 15.01 -16.38 -2.75
CA ARG A 225 15.55 -16.95 -4.00
C ARG A 225 16.03 -18.39 -3.82
N ARG A 226 16.79 -18.66 -2.76
CA ARG A 226 17.25 -20.02 -2.44
C ARG A 226 16.10 -21.01 -2.23
N ARG A 227 15.00 -20.55 -1.63
CA ARG A 227 13.82 -21.37 -1.30
C ARG A 227 12.70 -21.24 -2.32
N TRP A 228 12.94 -20.61 -3.46
CA TRP A 228 11.90 -20.27 -4.42
C TRP A 228 11.03 -21.44 -4.88
N PRO A 229 11.58 -22.64 -5.21
CA PRO A 229 10.74 -23.77 -5.60
C PRO A 229 9.79 -24.23 -4.48
N GLU A 230 10.22 -24.13 -3.22
CA GLU A 230 9.39 -24.46 -2.06
C GLU A 230 8.29 -23.42 -1.86
N ILE A 231 8.63 -22.13 -1.89
CA ILE A 231 7.70 -21.01 -1.74
C ILE A 231 6.60 -21.12 -2.81
N LEU A 232 6.97 -21.25 -4.09
CA LEU A 232 6.02 -21.36 -5.18
C LEU A 232 5.08 -22.56 -5.03
N ARG A 233 5.62 -23.73 -4.65
CA ARG A 233 4.81 -24.94 -4.47
C ARG A 233 3.77 -24.73 -3.36
N ARG A 234 4.13 -24.11 -2.25
CA ARG A 234 3.23 -23.86 -1.12
C ARG A 234 2.19 -22.79 -1.47
N VAL A 235 2.62 -21.66 -2.03
CA VAL A 235 1.70 -20.60 -2.48
C VAL A 235 0.71 -21.11 -3.52
N ALA A 236 1.14 -21.94 -4.48
CA ALA A 236 0.26 -22.51 -5.48
C ALA A 236 -0.76 -23.51 -4.88
N ALA A 237 -0.39 -24.24 -3.83
CA ALA A 237 -1.30 -25.14 -3.12
C ALA A 237 -2.36 -24.37 -2.33
N ASP A 238 -1.99 -23.20 -1.81
CA ASP A 238 -2.85 -22.39 -0.93
C ASP A 238 -3.54 -21.24 -1.69
N LEU A 239 -3.46 -21.20 -3.02
CA LEU A 239 -3.92 -20.07 -3.83
C LEU A 239 -5.39 -19.69 -3.58
N ASP A 240 -6.23 -20.68 -3.34
CA ASP A 240 -7.67 -20.50 -3.10
C ASP A 240 -8.01 -20.33 -1.60
N ALA A 241 -7.02 -20.37 -0.69
CA ALA A 241 -7.23 -20.16 0.74
C ALA A 241 -7.67 -18.72 1.04
N THR A 242 -8.54 -18.56 2.03
CA THR A 242 -9.17 -17.28 2.40
C THR A 242 -9.22 -17.03 3.91
N ASP A 243 -8.51 -17.85 4.69
CA ASP A 243 -8.43 -17.72 6.14
C ASP A 243 -7.19 -16.92 6.60
N PRO A 244 -7.23 -16.31 7.79
CA PRO A 244 -6.14 -15.48 8.31
C PRO A 244 -4.79 -16.20 8.44
N GLU A 245 -4.77 -17.52 8.63
CA GLU A 245 -3.53 -18.26 8.89
C GLU A 245 -2.70 -18.45 7.62
N HIS A 246 -3.35 -18.80 6.50
CA HIS A 246 -2.71 -18.85 5.19
C HIS A 246 -2.28 -17.47 4.73
N TYR A 247 -3.11 -16.44 4.95
CA TYR A 247 -2.71 -15.07 4.62
C TYR A 247 -1.49 -14.62 5.43
N ALA A 248 -1.50 -14.85 6.74
CA ALA A 248 -0.38 -14.52 7.62
C ALA A 248 0.92 -15.21 7.20
N ALA A 249 0.84 -16.44 6.69
CA ALA A 249 2.01 -17.19 6.27
C ALA A 249 2.82 -16.53 5.14
N TYR A 250 2.15 -15.73 4.29
CA TYR A 250 2.74 -15.16 3.09
C TYR A 250 2.91 -13.64 3.14
N PHE A 251 2.10 -12.91 3.91
CA PHE A 251 2.02 -11.45 3.83
C PHE A 251 2.31 -10.69 5.13
N LEU A 252 2.38 -11.37 6.29
CA LEU A 252 2.58 -10.70 7.57
C LEU A 252 3.99 -10.96 8.17
N MET A 253 4.41 -10.09 9.09
CA MET A 253 5.67 -10.20 9.84
C MET A 253 5.57 -11.08 11.11
N ARG A 254 4.44 -11.75 11.31
CA ARG A 254 4.21 -12.64 12.45
C ARG A 254 4.41 -14.10 12.06
N ASP A 255 4.67 -14.93 13.06
CA ASP A 255 4.77 -16.38 12.84
C ASP A 255 3.39 -16.95 12.56
N SER A 256 3.34 -17.94 11.66
CA SER A 256 2.13 -18.71 11.35
C SER A 256 2.48 -20.20 11.40
N PRO A 257 1.64 -21.05 12.02
CA PRO A 257 1.82 -22.50 11.97
C PRO A 257 1.87 -23.05 10.54
N VAL A 258 1.23 -22.36 9.59
CA VAL A 258 1.20 -22.72 8.15
C VAL A 258 2.53 -22.37 7.47
N ALA A 259 3.08 -21.18 7.74
CA ALA A 259 4.38 -20.76 7.18
C ALA A 259 5.51 -21.70 7.61
N ARG A 260 5.47 -22.16 8.87
CA ARG A 260 6.59 -22.83 9.53
C ARG A 260 7.82 -21.93 9.52
N ASP A 261 8.77 -22.22 8.65
CA ASP A 261 10.08 -21.56 8.56
C ASP A 261 10.23 -20.71 7.30
N LEU A 262 9.20 -20.57 6.45
CA LEU A 262 9.28 -19.75 5.24
C LEU A 262 9.72 -18.31 5.55
N PRO A 263 10.43 -17.63 4.63
CA PRO A 263 10.73 -16.22 4.80
C PRO A 263 9.42 -15.42 4.95
N LYS A 264 9.33 -14.63 6.01
CA LYS A 264 8.17 -13.77 6.28
C LYS A 264 7.93 -12.84 5.09
N ARG A 265 6.66 -12.53 4.79
CA ARG A 265 6.28 -11.69 3.63
C ARG A 265 6.74 -12.21 2.25
N CYS A 266 7.13 -13.48 2.10
CA CYS A 266 7.57 -14.01 0.79
C CYS A 266 6.49 -13.93 -0.30
N GLY A 267 5.20 -13.82 0.07
CA GLY A 267 4.10 -13.59 -0.85
C GLY A 267 4.25 -12.31 -1.68
N TYR A 268 4.90 -11.27 -1.14
CA TYR A 268 5.18 -10.03 -1.89
C TYR A 268 6.09 -10.29 -3.10
N LEU A 269 7.16 -11.08 -2.92
CA LEU A 269 8.05 -11.44 -4.03
C LEU A 269 7.34 -12.31 -5.07
N VAL A 270 6.50 -13.26 -4.62
CA VAL A 270 5.70 -14.10 -5.52
C VAL A 270 4.69 -13.27 -6.30
N GLY A 271 3.99 -12.36 -5.63
CA GLY A 271 3.05 -11.42 -6.25
C GLY A 271 3.73 -10.57 -7.32
N LEU A 272 4.86 -9.94 -7.00
CA LEU A 272 5.63 -9.15 -7.95
C LEU A 272 6.07 -9.97 -9.18
N ALA A 273 6.62 -11.17 -8.97
CA ALA A 273 7.04 -12.05 -10.05
C ALA A 273 5.86 -12.51 -10.92
N ALA A 274 4.71 -12.82 -10.31
CA ALA A 274 3.50 -13.21 -11.01
C ALA A 274 2.94 -12.05 -11.84
N VAL A 275 2.83 -10.84 -11.27
CA VAL A 275 2.31 -9.68 -11.99
C VAL A 275 3.25 -9.26 -13.13
N ARG A 276 4.58 -9.33 -12.96
CA ARG A 276 5.53 -9.12 -14.07
C ARG A 276 5.28 -10.10 -15.22
N ARG A 277 5.07 -11.38 -14.90
CA ARG A 277 4.73 -12.39 -15.91
C ARG A 277 3.39 -12.11 -16.61
N LEU A 278 2.39 -11.63 -15.87
CA LEU A 278 1.10 -11.23 -16.45
C LEU A 278 1.26 -9.99 -17.34
N ARG A 279 2.10 -9.04 -16.90
CA ARG A 279 2.39 -7.77 -17.58
C ARG A 279 3.02 -7.94 -18.97
N GLU A 280 3.72 -9.04 -19.19
CA GLU A 280 4.24 -9.45 -20.52
C GLU A 280 3.13 -9.60 -21.57
N ARG A 281 1.89 -9.91 -21.14
CA ARG A 281 0.76 -10.21 -22.02
C ARG A 281 -0.42 -9.24 -21.87
N HIS A 282 -0.52 -8.57 -20.72
CA HIS A 282 -1.63 -7.69 -20.36
C HIS A 282 -1.09 -6.35 -19.85
N PRO A 283 -1.58 -5.19 -20.30
CA PRO A 283 -1.20 -3.91 -19.72
C PRO A 283 -1.74 -3.76 -18.28
N LEU A 284 -1.07 -2.96 -17.44
CA LEU A 284 -1.45 -2.77 -16.03
C LEU A 284 -2.92 -2.34 -15.83
N PRO A 285 -3.48 -1.40 -16.63
CA PRO A 285 -4.89 -1.03 -16.51
C PRO A 285 -5.87 -2.18 -16.76
N GLU A 286 -5.48 -3.15 -17.59
CA GLU A 286 -6.28 -4.37 -17.82
C GLU A 286 -6.21 -5.27 -16.58
N ILE A 287 -5.01 -5.56 -16.08
CA ILE A 287 -4.80 -6.40 -14.88
C ILE A 287 -5.57 -5.82 -13.69
N ALA A 288 -5.48 -4.50 -13.48
CA ALA A 288 -6.16 -3.78 -12.42
C ALA A 288 -7.70 -3.77 -12.52
N SER A 289 -8.28 -4.24 -13.62
CA SER A 289 -9.73 -4.32 -13.82
C SER A 289 -10.29 -5.74 -13.68
N TRP A 290 -9.44 -6.72 -13.36
CA TRP A 290 -9.86 -8.12 -13.30
C TRP A 290 -10.76 -8.39 -12.10
N SER A 291 -11.80 -9.20 -12.33
CA SER A 291 -12.54 -9.81 -11.24
C SER A 291 -11.71 -10.88 -10.53
N LEU A 292 -11.99 -11.15 -9.25
CA LEU A 292 -11.29 -12.16 -8.48
C LEU A 292 -11.27 -13.55 -9.17
N ALA A 293 -12.34 -13.93 -9.88
CA ALA A 293 -12.37 -15.19 -10.62
C ALA A 293 -11.31 -15.24 -11.73
N ARG A 294 -11.14 -14.14 -12.47
CA ARG A 294 -10.10 -14.02 -13.51
C ARG A 294 -8.71 -14.01 -12.89
N VAL A 295 -8.53 -13.30 -11.77
CA VAL A 295 -7.28 -13.25 -11.01
C VAL A 295 -6.83 -14.65 -10.62
N ARG A 296 -7.71 -15.46 -10.03
CA ARG A 296 -7.39 -16.85 -9.66
C ARG A 296 -7.00 -17.71 -10.86
N ALA A 297 -7.69 -17.55 -11.99
CA ALA A 297 -7.38 -18.30 -13.20
C ALA A 297 -6.00 -17.92 -13.77
N GLU A 298 -5.72 -16.63 -13.91
CA GLU A 298 -4.47 -16.11 -14.45
C GLU A 298 -3.28 -16.36 -13.52
N LEU A 299 -3.44 -16.21 -12.20
CA LEU A 299 -2.40 -16.54 -11.22
C LEU A 299 -2.05 -18.03 -11.25
N ARG A 300 -3.04 -18.92 -11.34
CA ARG A 300 -2.79 -20.37 -11.44
C ARG A 300 -1.95 -20.71 -12.66
N GLY A 301 -2.21 -20.05 -13.80
CA GLY A 301 -1.39 -20.18 -15.00
C GLY A 301 0.00 -19.55 -14.84
N ALA A 302 0.09 -18.35 -14.26
CA ALA A 302 1.35 -17.62 -14.12
C ALA A 302 2.31 -18.31 -13.15
N LEU A 303 1.83 -18.83 -12.02
CA LEU A 303 2.63 -19.53 -11.01
C LEU A 303 3.28 -20.80 -11.55
N ALA A 304 2.70 -21.43 -12.57
CA ALA A 304 3.26 -22.59 -13.22
C ALA A 304 4.53 -22.21 -14.01
N GLY A 305 5.69 -22.44 -13.41
CA GLY A 305 6.98 -22.19 -14.05
C GLY A 305 7.49 -20.75 -13.92
N LEU A 306 7.10 -20.03 -12.86
CA LEU A 306 7.78 -18.78 -12.53
C LEU A 306 9.28 -19.03 -12.28
N PRO A 307 10.19 -18.39 -13.04
CA PRO A 307 11.61 -18.51 -12.80
C PRO A 307 11.96 -17.88 -11.45
N VAL A 308 13.11 -18.28 -10.89
CA VAL A 308 13.67 -17.58 -9.72
C VAL A 308 13.89 -16.12 -10.11
N PRO A 309 13.39 -15.13 -9.34
CA PRO A 309 13.59 -13.72 -9.64
C PRO A 309 15.09 -13.38 -9.64
N THR A 310 15.67 -13.23 -10.83
CA THR A 310 17.04 -12.76 -10.99
C THR A 310 17.01 -11.24 -10.94
N GLY A 311 17.59 -10.63 -9.90
CA GLY A 311 17.58 -9.18 -9.73
C GLY A 311 18.15 -8.49 -10.97
N GLY A 312 17.29 -7.84 -11.74
CA GLY A 312 17.62 -7.19 -12.99
C GLY A 312 16.53 -6.18 -13.29
N GLY A 313 16.91 -4.90 -13.30
CA GLY A 313 16.06 -3.80 -13.71
C GLY A 313 15.51 -3.96 -15.14
N PRO A 314 14.64 -3.04 -15.58
CA PRO A 314 13.81 -3.22 -16.76
C PRO A 314 14.62 -3.58 -18.00
N VAL A 315 14.17 -4.60 -18.72
CA VAL A 315 14.57 -4.84 -20.10
C VAL A 315 14.11 -3.60 -20.87
N ALA A 316 15.05 -2.72 -21.20
CA ALA A 316 14.80 -1.56 -22.03
C ALA A 316 14.03 -2.01 -23.28
N GLY A 317 12.84 -1.45 -23.48
CA GLY A 317 12.05 -1.68 -24.68
C GLY A 317 12.91 -1.42 -25.91
N SER A 318 12.97 -2.42 -26.79
CA SER A 318 13.49 -2.25 -28.13
C SER A 318 12.67 -1.16 -28.82
N ALA A 319 13.25 0.05 -28.90
CA ALA A 319 12.78 1.07 -29.82
C ALA A 319 12.90 0.48 -31.23
N GLY A 320 11.77 0.11 -31.81
CA GLY A 320 11.67 -0.25 -33.21
C GLY A 320 12.15 0.91 -34.06
N GLY A 321 13.15 0.65 -34.89
CA GLY A 321 13.60 1.59 -35.90
C GLY A 321 12.46 1.97 -36.84
N SER A 322 12.40 3.26 -37.15
CA SER A 322 11.92 3.78 -38.43
C SER A 322 12.98 4.74 -38.94
#